data_AF-A0A7J4U5W5-F1
#
_entry.id   AF-A0A7J4U5W5-F1
#
_cell.length_a   1.000
_cell.length_b   1.000
_cell.length_c   1.000
_cell.angle_alpha   90.00
_cell.angle_beta   90.00
_cell.angle_gamma   90.00
#
_symmetry.space_group_name_H-M   'P 1'
#
loop_
_entity.id
_entity.type
_entity.pdbx_description
1 polymer ?
#
loop_
_entity_poly.entity_id
_entity_poly.type
_entity_poly.pdbx_seq_one_letter_code
_entity_poly.pdbx_strand_id
1 'polypeptide(L)'
;MGVLDDTEFDEVMKLQRQLATSMMDDFEMDSKIKLLTIFDEVSAKKRKIQTEKLIVEAESQGMTEMEITALIEKLKRDGLIFEPQPGYLQRS
;
A
#
# COMPACT_ATOMS: atom_id res chain seq x y z
N MET A 1 23.89 -38.97 3.39
CA MET A 1 23.05 -37.95 2.75
C MET A 1 21.70 -38.09 3.43
N GLY A 2 21.41 -37.23 4.42
CA GLY A 2 20.20 -37.34 5.24
C GLY A 2 19.01 -36.90 4.43
N VAL A 3 18.05 -37.80 4.24
CA VAL A 3 16.72 -37.48 3.73
C VAL A 3 16.08 -36.64 4.84
N LEU A 4 15.68 -35.39 4.54
CA LEU A 4 14.85 -34.59 5.44
C LEU A 4 13.68 -35.48 5.87
N ASP A 5 13.48 -35.66 7.18
CA ASP A 5 12.29 -36.34 7.70
C ASP A 5 11.05 -35.58 7.18
N ASP A 6 9.98 -36.29 6.81
CA ASP A 6 8.73 -35.67 6.31
C ASP A 6 8.24 -34.55 7.27
N THR A 7 8.55 -34.68 8.56
CA THR A 7 8.28 -33.68 9.60
C THR A 7 9.08 -32.38 9.42
N GLU A 8 10.38 -32.47 9.08
CA GLU A 8 11.25 -31.31 8.85
C GLU A 8 10.86 -30.58 7.55
N PHE A 9 10.40 -31.32 6.53
CA PHE A 9 9.92 -30.75 5.28
C PHE A 9 8.65 -29.91 5.49
N ASP A 10 7.68 -30.43 6.25
CA ASP A 10 6.43 -29.72 6.56
C ASP A 10 6.67 -28.43 7.37
N GLU A 11 7.64 -28.44 8.29
CA GLU A 11 8.03 -27.25 9.06
C GLU A 11 8.65 -26.17 8.17
N VAL A 12 9.55 -26.56 7.26
CA VAL A 12 10.15 -25.63 6.29
C VAL A 12 9.07 -25.03 5.38
N MET A 13 8.10 -25.83 4.92
CA MET A 13 7.01 -25.33 4.09
C MET A 13 6.08 -24.36 4.84
N LYS A 14 5.82 -24.60 6.13
CA LYS A 14 5.07 -23.65 6.98
C LYS A 14 5.82 -22.33 7.14
N LEU A 15 7.13 -22.38 7.41
CA LEU A 15 7.98 -21.19 7.52
C LEU A 15 8.00 -20.40 6.21
N GLN A 16 8.14 -21.07 5.05
CA GLN A 16 8.09 -20.40 3.75
C GLN A 16 6.77 -19.68 3.51
N ARG A 17 5.64 -20.28 3.89
CA ARG A 17 4.31 -19.63 3.78
C ARG A 17 4.21 -18.41 4.68
N GLN A 18 4.66 -18.52 5.94
CA GLN A 18 4.65 -17.40 6.88
C GLN A 18 5.52 -16.24 6.38
N LEU A 19 6.71 -16.52 5.86
CA LEU A 19 7.59 -15.52 5.27
C LEU A 19 6.95 -14.86 4.05
N ALA A 20 6.34 -15.65 3.15
CA ALA A 20 5.65 -15.11 1.98
C ALA A 20 4.51 -14.16 2.38
N THR A 21 3.71 -14.52 3.38
CA THR A 21 2.64 -13.65 3.90
C THR A 21 3.21 -12.35 4.48
N SER A 22 4.23 -12.44 5.34
CA SER A 22 4.88 -11.26 5.94
C SER A 22 5.44 -10.33 4.85
N MET A 23 6.10 -10.88 3.84
CA MET A 23 6.64 -10.07 2.74
C MET A 23 5.55 -9.36 1.93
N MET A 24 4.38 -10.00 1.75
CA MET A 24 3.25 -9.36 1.07
C MET A 24 2.67 -8.21 1.91
N ASP A 25 2.57 -8.39 3.23
CA ASP A 25 2.12 -7.35 4.15
C ASP A 25 3.08 -6.16 4.17
N ASP A 26 4.39 -6.42 4.19
CA ASP A 26 5.44 -5.40 4.12
C ASP A 26 5.36 -4.61 2.80
N PHE A 27 5.21 -5.30 1.67
CA PHE A 27 5.06 -4.65 0.36
C PHE A 27 3.81 -3.76 0.30
N GLU A 28 2.69 -4.21 0.87
CA GLU A 28 1.47 -3.41 0.96
C GLU A 28 1.68 -2.17 1.81
N MET A 29 2.35 -2.31 2.95
CA MET A 29 2.67 -1.21 3.85
C MET A 29 3.58 -0.18 3.18
N ASP A 30 4.63 -0.62 2.51
CA ASP A 30 5.54 0.26 1.75
C ASP A 30 4.80 1.04 0.66
N SER A 31 3.89 0.38 -0.04
CA SER A 31 3.07 1.02 -1.08
C SER A 31 2.14 2.09 -0.51
N LYS A 32 1.53 1.82 0.66
CA LYS A 32 0.71 2.81 1.39
C LYS A 32 1.55 4.01 1.84
N ILE A 33 2.73 3.76 2.40
CA ILE A 33 3.67 4.80 2.85
C ILE A 33 4.10 5.66 1.67
N LYS A 34 4.44 5.04 0.53
CA LYS A 34 4.82 5.76 -0.69
C LYS A 34 3.69 6.69 -1.13
N LEU A 35 2.45 6.20 -1.25
CA LEU A 35 1.33 7.04 -1.68
C LEU A 35 1.03 8.19 -0.71
N LEU A 36 1.13 7.95 0.61
CA LEU A 36 0.96 9.00 1.62
C LEU A 36 2.07 10.06 1.56
N THR A 37 3.29 9.65 1.23
CA THR A 37 4.41 10.59 1.05
C THR A 37 4.13 11.53 -0.12
N ILE A 38 3.68 10.97 -1.24
CA ILE A 38 3.26 11.73 -2.43
C ILE A 38 2.09 12.66 -2.09
N PHE A 39 1.12 12.17 -1.30
CA PHE A 39 0.01 12.99 -0.83
C PHE A 39 0.50 14.24 -0.08
N ASP A 40 1.45 14.07 0.85
CA ASP A 40 1.98 15.17 1.65
C ASP A 40 2.72 16.20 0.79
N GLU A 41 3.51 15.72 -0.18
CA GLU A 41 4.22 16.56 -1.16
C GLU A 41 3.23 17.38 -2.00
N VAL A 42 2.17 16.74 -2.50
CA VAL A 42 1.12 17.35 -3.33
C VAL A 42 0.26 18.35 -2.55
N SER A 43 0.04 18.08 -1.25
CA SER A 43 -0.77 18.88 -0.35
C SER A 43 -0.17 20.27 -0.14
N ALA A 44 1.14 20.40 0.03
CA ALA A 44 1.87 21.67 0.13
C ALA A 44 1.13 22.77 0.93
N LYS A 45 0.58 22.42 2.11
CA LYS A 45 -0.22 23.25 3.06
C LYS A 45 -1.75 23.29 2.83
N LYS A 46 -2.29 22.65 1.79
CA LYS A 46 -3.74 22.56 1.57
C LYS A 46 -4.33 21.40 2.39
N ARG A 47 -5.41 21.67 3.13
CA ARG A 47 -6.11 20.61 3.88
C ARG A 47 -6.73 19.52 2.99
N LYS A 48 -7.00 19.83 1.72
CA LYS A 48 -7.55 18.89 0.74
C LYS A 48 -6.83 18.99 -0.60
N ILE A 49 -6.69 17.87 -1.28
CA ILE A 49 -6.13 17.76 -2.63
C ILE A 49 -7.16 17.12 -3.57
N GLN A 50 -7.06 17.41 -4.87
CA GLN A 50 -7.88 16.70 -5.86
C GLN A 50 -7.35 15.28 -6.02
N THR A 51 -8.25 14.30 -6.10
CA THR A 51 -7.90 12.89 -6.31
C THR A 51 -7.05 12.72 -7.58
N GLU A 52 -7.48 13.34 -8.68
CA GLU A 52 -6.76 13.34 -9.96
C GLU A 52 -5.31 13.84 -9.83
N LYS A 53 -5.09 14.88 -9.01
CA LYS A 53 -3.74 15.43 -8.81
C LYS A 53 -2.83 14.42 -8.11
N LEU A 54 -3.37 13.66 -7.16
CA LEU A 54 -2.62 12.60 -6.49
C LEU A 54 -2.30 11.46 -7.46
N ILE A 55 -3.26 11.07 -8.31
CA ILE A 55 -3.08 10.02 -9.31
C ILE A 55 -1.96 10.40 -10.28
N VAL A 56 -2.04 11.59 -10.89
CA VAL A 56 -1.03 12.08 -11.85
C VAL A 56 0.38 12.12 -11.22
N GLU A 57 0.50 12.61 -9.98
CA GLU A 57 1.80 12.67 -9.31
C GLU A 57 2.33 11.25 -9.01
N ALA A 58 1.48 10.35 -8.53
CA ALA A 58 1.89 8.98 -8.22
C ALA A 58 2.25 8.16 -9.47
N GLU A 59 1.55 8.39 -10.59
CA GLU A 59 1.90 7.81 -11.89
C GLU A 59 3.27 8.30 -12.37
N SER A 60 3.57 9.58 -12.18
CA SER A 60 4.88 10.15 -12.50
C SER A 60 6.03 9.50 -11.71
N GLN A 61 5.71 8.91 -10.54
CA GLN A 61 6.63 8.16 -9.67
C GLN A 61 6.58 6.64 -9.88
N GLY A 62 5.98 6.19 -10.99
CA GLY A 62 6.01 4.81 -11.46
C GLY A 62 4.98 3.88 -10.82
N MET A 63 3.94 4.41 -10.20
CA MET A 63 2.77 3.61 -9.77
C MET A 63 1.74 3.55 -10.90
N THR A 64 0.99 2.46 -11.03
CA THR A 64 -0.11 2.41 -12.01
C THR A 64 -1.39 3.04 -11.45
N GLU A 65 -2.23 3.64 -12.29
CA GLU A 65 -3.54 4.17 -11.88
C GLU A 65 -4.39 3.15 -11.10
N MET A 66 -4.37 1.88 -11.53
CA MET A 66 -5.09 0.79 -10.87
C MET A 66 -4.58 0.54 -9.44
N GLU A 67 -3.26 0.49 -9.25
CA GLU A 67 -2.65 0.34 -7.92
C GLU A 67 -2.95 1.55 -7.03
N ILE A 68 -2.86 2.76 -7.57
CA ILE A 68 -3.13 4.00 -6.83
C ILE A 68 -4.58 4.01 -6.35
N THR A 69 -5.54 3.71 -7.24
CA THR A 69 -6.96 3.69 -6.89
C THR A 69 -7.27 2.64 -5.82
N ALA A 70 -6.68 1.44 -5.94
CA ALA A 70 -6.82 0.40 -4.93
C ALA A 70 -6.23 0.82 -3.57
N LEU A 71 -5.07 1.49 -3.57
CA LEU A 71 -4.43 2.01 -2.36
C LEU A 71 -5.24 3.14 -1.72
N ILE A 72 -5.82 4.05 -2.50
CA ILE A 72 -6.72 5.10 -1.98
C ILE A 72 -7.87 4.47 -1.21
N GLU A 73 -8.53 3.46 -1.76
CA GLU A 73 -9.64 2.77 -1.09
C GLU A 73 -9.20 1.99 0.16
N LYS A 74 -7.99 1.42 0.15
CA LYS A 74 -7.37 0.82 1.34
C LYS A 74 -7.11 1.89 2.43
N LEU A 75 -6.48 3.00 2.08
CA LEU A 75 -6.18 4.09 3.00
C LEU A 75 -7.46 4.73 3.58
N LYS A 76 -8.55 4.80 2.80
CA LYS A 76 -9.88 5.21 3.30
C LYS A 76 -10.42 4.23 4.33
N ARG A 77 -10.35 2.92 4.05
CA ARG A 77 -10.78 1.87 4.99
C ARG A 77 -9.95 1.86 6.27
N ASP A 78 -8.65 2.13 6.16
CA ASP A 78 -7.72 2.25 7.29
C ASP A 78 -7.92 3.56 8.08
N GLY A 79 -8.77 4.48 7.59
CA GLY A 79 -9.06 5.76 8.22
C GLY A 79 -7.91 6.76 8.13
N LEU A 80 -6.93 6.55 7.25
CA LEU A 80 -5.75 7.42 7.08
C LEU A 80 -6.05 8.64 6.20
N ILE A 81 -6.98 8.47 5.26
CA ILE A 81 -7.51 9.55 4.42
C ILE A 81 -9.04 9.43 4.33
N PHE A 82 -9.70 10.51 3.96
CA PHE A 82 -11.15 10.52 3.70
C PHE A 82 -11.49 11.48 2.55
N GLU A 83 -12.71 11.33 2.04
CA GLU A 83 -13.23 12.12 0.92
C GLU A 83 -14.27 13.14 1.45
N PRO A 84 -13.87 14.36 1.84
CA PRO A 84 -14.80 15.37 2.35
C PRO A 84 -15.83 15.83 1.33
N GLN A 85 -15.50 15.71 0.04
CA GLN A 85 -16.37 16.03 -1.10
C GLN A 85 -15.92 15.19 -2.30
N PRO A 86 -16.84 14.85 -3.23
CA PRO A 86 -16.51 14.04 -4.40
C PRO A 86 -15.28 14.57 -5.17
N GLY A 87 -14.30 13.69 -5.40
CA GLY A 87 -13.07 13.99 -6.14
C GLY A 87 -12.00 14.74 -5.36
N TYR A 88 -12.13 14.85 -4.03
CA TYR A 88 -11.12 15.46 -3.17
C TYR A 88 -10.78 14.57 -1.99
N LEU A 89 -9.49 14.45 -1.69
CA LEU A 89 -8.98 13.69 -0.56
C LEU A 89 -8.41 14.63 0.50
N GLN A 90 -8.58 14.23 1.75
CA GLN A 90 -8.00 14.89 2.92
C GLN A 90 -7.43 13.82 3.86
N ARG A 91 -6.29 14.13 4.49
CA ARG A 91 -5.71 13.28 5.52
C ARG A 91 -6.51 13.45 6.82
N SER A 92 -6.75 12.33 7.52
CA SER A 92 -7.43 12.30 8.83
C SER A 92 -6.64 13.01 9.92
#